data_AF-A0A9Q1QW92-F1
#
_entry.id   AF-A0A9Q1QW92-F1
#
_cell.length_a   1.000
_cell.length_b   1.000
_cell.length_c   1.000
_cell.angle_alpha   90.00
_cell.angle_beta   90.00
_cell.angle_gamma   90.00
#
_symmetry.space_group_name_H-M   'P 1'
#
loop_
_entity.id
_entity.type
_entity.pdbx_description
1 polymer ?
#
loop_
_entity_poly.entity_id
_entity_poly.type
_entity_poly.pdbx_seq_one_letter_code
_entity_poly.pdbx_strand_id
1 'polypeptide(L)'
;MLSCSYVLRSAGRPHLNILANSKLLALKDDGNSRPRTHRDGEIPISSESLKKYNLFKCNPSNQLLKVFMYDLPPQFHFELLGWKAEGKSVWPDIRSTVPEYQGGLNLQHSIEYWLTLDLLYSEFADNLNGRSAIRVHNSSEADVIFVPFFSSISYNRFSRLKPHQKTSMNTLLQEELITFLTAQQEWKRSGGKDHIIMAHHPNSLLDARVKLWPAIYILSDFGRYPPSVANVEKDIIAPYKHVIRTYANDTSNFDTRLILLYFQGAIYRKDISTMSMSSGLTCVDKQN
;
A
#
# COMPACT_ATOMS: atom_id res chain seq x y z
N MET A 1 10.95 15.36 13.28
CA MET A 1 11.11 13.97 12.79
C MET A 1 9.81 13.57 12.12
N LEU A 2 9.87 13.26 10.82
CA LEU A 2 8.70 13.09 9.94
C LEU A 2 8.40 11.59 9.81
N SER A 3 7.24 11.15 10.28
CA SER A 3 6.68 9.82 10.00
C SER A 3 5.31 10.01 9.32
N CYS A 4 5.03 9.16 8.34
CA CYS A 4 3.90 9.24 7.43
C CYS A 4 3.17 7.89 7.46
N SER A 5 1.92 7.87 7.88
CA SER A 5 1.04 6.69 7.80
C SER A 5 -0.33 7.18 7.34
N TYR A 6 -0.96 6.53 6.36
CA TYR A 6 -2.33 6.80 5.90
C TYR A 6 -3.09 5.48 5.87
N VAL A 7 -4.30 5.45 6.43
CA VAL A 7 -5.26 4.32 6.33
C VAL A 7 -6.53 4.83 5.65
N LEU A 8 -6.96 4.13 4.59
CA LEU A 8 -8.16 4.41 3.78
C LEU A 8 -9.30 3.43 4.17
N ARG A 9 -10.53 3.96 4.29
CA ARG A 9 -11.77 3.19 4.08
C ARG A 9 -12.56 3.82 2.94
N SER A 10 -12.90 3.02 1.94
CA SER A 10 -13.83 3.34 0.86
C SER A 10 -15.26 2.96 1.26
N ALA A 11 -16.21 3.87 1.07
CA ALA A 11 -17.64 3.59 1.13
C ALA A 11 -18.15 3.25 -0.28
N GLY A 12 -18.58 2.02 -0.47
CA GLY A 12 -19.20 1.52 -1.71
C GLY A 12 -18.80 0.06 -1.97
N ARG A 13 -19.71 -0.88 -1.73
CA ARG A 13 -19.48 -2.33 -1.88
C ARG A 13 -19.01 -2.67 -3.30
N PRO A 14 -17.94 -3.46 -3.42
CA PRO A 14 -18.08 -4.82 -3.94
C PRO A 14 -17.65 -5.84 -2.88
N HIS A 15 -18.19 -7.06 -3.01
CA HIS A 15 -18.11 -8.12 -2.02
C HIS A 15 -16.68 -8.72 -1.96
N LEU A 16 -15.82 -8.19 -1.08
CA LEU A 16 -14.52 -8.79 -0.75
C LEU A 16 -14.70 -9.89 0.31
N ASN A 17 -14.85 -11.14 -0.11
CA ASN A 17 -14.72 -12.30 0.75
C ASN A 17 -13.23 -12.66 0.88
N ILE A 18 -12.52 -12.07 1.83
CA ILE A 18 -11.29 -12.67 2.36
C ILE A 18 -11.73 -13.69 3.40
N LEU A 19 -12.02 -14.91 2.94
CA LEU A 19 -12.36 -16.03 3.81
C LEU A 19 -11.08 -16.52 4.47
N ALA A 20 -10.93 -16.17 5.74
CA ALA A 20 -10.10 -16.92 6.67
C ALA A 20 -10.58 -18.39 6.65
N ASN A 21 -9.64 -19.31 6.45
CA ASN A 21 -9.88 -20.74 6.42
C ASN A 21 -10.84 -21.18 7.53
N SER A 22 -12.00 -21.70 7.15
CA SER A 22 -12.72 -22.68 7.96
C SER A 22 -13.44 -23.65 7.04
N LYS A 23 -13.07 -24.93 7.16
CA LYS A 23 -13.88 -26.04 6.70
C LYS A 23 -15.25 -25.94 7.37
N LEU A 24 -16.27 -25.41 6.70
CA LEU A 24 -17.65 -25.69 7.06
C LEU A 24 -18.60 -25.29 5.92
N LEU A 25 -19.42 -26.26 5.52
CA LEU A 25 -20.66 -26.14 4.75
C LEU A 25 -20.53 -26.00 3.23
N ALA A 26 -20.33 -27.15 2.60
CA ALA A 26 -21.02 -27.49 1.37
C ALA A 26 -22.54 -27.46 1.60
N LEU A 27 -23.29 -26.75 0.75
CA LEU A 27 -24.66 -27.08 0.36
C LEU A 27 -25.07 -26.25 -0.86
N LYS A 28 -26.04 -26.79 -1.57
CA LYS A 28 -26.21 -26.84 -3.03
C LYS A 28 -27.50 -26.10 -3.45
N ASP A 29 -27.61 -25.83 -4.76
CA ASP A 29 -28.81 -25.53 -5.56
C ASP A 29 -29.47 -24.15 -5.36
N ASP A 30 -30.11 -23.49 -6.33
CA ASP A 30 -30.29 -23.70 -7.77
C ASP A 30 -30.93 -22.41 -8.37
N GLY A 31 -30.83 -22.23 -9.69
CA GLY A 31 -31.98 -21.77 -10.49
C GLY A 31 -32.38 -20.28 -10.56
N ASN A 32 -31.86 -19.59 -11.60
CA ASN A 32 -32.62 -18.89 -12.66
C ASN A 32 -33.60 -17.73 -12.33
N SER A 33 -33.33 -16.51 -12.82
CA SER A 33 -34.15 -15.80 -13.84
C SER A 33 -33.78 -14.30 -14.04
N ARG A 34 -34.09 -13.80 -15.24
CA ARG A 34 -33.68 -12.56 -15.93
C ARG A 34 -34.43 -11.27 -15.52
N PRO A 35 -34.00 -10.07 -15.99
CA PRO A 35 -34.24 -8.78 -15.32
C PRO A 35 -35.47 -8.00 -15.83
N ARG A 36 -36.01 -7.10 -14.98
CA ARG A 36 -36.99 -6.06 -15.37
C ARG A 36 -36.68 -4.69 -14.75
N THR A 37 -36.37 -3.76 -15.65
CA THR A 37 -36.73 -2.32 -15.76
C THR A 37 -37.10 -1.48 -14.53
N HIS A 38 -36.43 -0.31 -14.49
CA HIS A 38 -36.66 0.92 -13.71
C HIS A 38 -38.11 1.30 -13.40
N ARG A 39 -38.34 1.70 -12.13
CA ARG A 39 -39.16 2.87 -11.78
C ARG A 39 -38.81 3.34 -10.35
N ASP A 40 -38.64 4.64 -10.21
CA ASP A 40 -38.39 5.35 -8.96
C ASP A 40 -39.58 5.23 -8.00
N GLY A 41 -39.29 4.94 -6.73
CA GLY A 41 -40.24 4.86 -5.63
C GLY A 41 -39.53 4.49 -4.34
N GLU A 42 -39.47 5.43 -3.40
CA GLU A 42 -38.87 5.25 -2.07
C GLU A 42 -39.57 4.12 -1.30
N ILE A 43 -38.80 3.10 -0.88
CA ILE A 43 -39.26 2.01 -0.04
C ILE A 43 -38.93 2.36 1.42
N PRO A 44 -39.91 2.42 2.34
CA PRO A 44 -39.62 2.66 3.75
C PRO A 44 -39.00 1.40 4.37
N ILE A 45 -37.74 1.49 4.78
CA ILE A 45 -37.01 0.40 5.42
C ILE A 45 -37.52 0.27 6.87
N SER A 46 -38.18 -0.85 7.17
CA SER A 46 -38.66 -1.17 8.51
C SER A 46 -37.50 -1.37 9.50
N SER A 47 -37.67 -0.88 10.73
CA SER A 47 -36.68 -0.88 11.81
C SER A 47 -36.24 -2.28 12.27
N GLU A 48 -36.88 -3.34 11.81
CA GLU A 48 -36.49 -4.74 12.06
C GLU A 48 -35.37 -5.24 11.16
N SER A 49 -35.19 -4.66 9.97
CA SER A 49 -34.10 -5.01 9.05
C SER A 49 -32.73 -4.43 9.45
N LEU A 50 -32.72 -3.47 10.38
CA LEU A 50 -31.50 -2.83 10.90
C LEU A 50 -30.81 -3.65 12.02
N LYS A 51 -31.46 -4.70 12.54
CA LYS A 51 -30.92 -5.52 13.65
C LYS A 51 -30.08 -6.72 13.20
N LYS A 52 -30.08 -7.08 11.91
CA LYS A 52 -29.38 -8.28 11.39
C LYS A 52 -27.99 -8.00 10.81
N TYR A 53 -27.66 -6.74 10.58
CA TYR A 53 -26.29 -6.32 10.33
C TYR A 53 -25.69 -5.90 11.66
N ASN A 54 -25.28 -6.88 12.47
CA ASN A 54 -24.21 -6.64 13.43
C ASN A 54 -22.98 -6.22 12.62
N LEU A 55 -22.92 -4.92 12.35
CA LEU A 55 -21.78 -4.20 11.84
C LEU A 55 -20.63 -4.64 12.75
N PHE A 56 -19.72 -5.45 12.21
CA PHE A 56 -18.48 -5.77 12.90
C PHE A 56 -17.90 -4.43 13.34
N LYS A 57 -18.01 -4.17 14.64
CA LYS A 57 -17.51 -2.98 15.28
C LYS A 57 -15.99 -3.15 15.19
N CYS A 58 -15.38 -2.62 14.13
CA CYS A 58 -13.93 -2.53 14.08
C CYS A 58 -13.56 -1.72 15.31
N ASN A 59 -12.86 -2.37 16.24
CA ASN A 59 -12.34 -1.74 17.42
C ASN A 59 -10.98 -1.18 16.99
N PRO A 60 -10.85 0.12 16.63
CA PRO A 60 -9.58 0.69 16.16
C PRO A 60 -8.52 0.72 17.26
N SER A 61 -8.91 0.46 18.51
CA SER A 61 -8.02 0.26 19.64
C SER A 61 -7.50 -1.19 19.65
N ASN A 62 -6.28 -1.37 19.13
CA ASN A 62 -5.30 -2.44 19.47
C ASN A 62 -4.93 -3.47 18.39
N GLN A 63 -5.43 -3.39 17.14
CA GLN A 63 -4.97 -4.35 16.12
C GLN A 63 -3.85 -3.74 15.26
N LEU A 64 -2.61 -4.03 15.64
CA LEU A 64 -1.42 -3.74 14.84
C LEU A 64 -1.39 -4.68 13.63
N LEU A 65 -1.18 -4.11 12.45
CA LEU A 65 -0.96 -4.89 11.23
C LEU A 65 0.39 -5.61 11.33
N LYS A 66 0.38 -6.95 11.30
CA LYS A 66 1.61 -7.75 11.27
C LYS A 66 2.11 -7.87 9.84
N VAL A 67 3.30 -7.37 9.59
CA VAL A 67 3.88 -7.29 8.25
C VAL A 67 5.12 -8.16 8.18
N PHE A 68 5.08 -9.21 7.37
CA PHE A 68 6.32 -9.89 7.01
C PHE A 68 6.99 -9.11 5.89
N MET A 69 8.27 -8.75 6.05
CA MET A 69 9.02 -8.01 5.04
C MET A 69 10.17 -8.87 4.53
N TYR A 70 10.18 -9.14 3.22
CA TYR A 70 11.23 -9.94 2.59
C TYR A 70 12.61 -9.30 2.79
N ASP A 71 13.59 -10.13 3.11
CA ASP A 71 15.01 -9.79 3.09
C ASP A 71 15.53 -9.78 1.64
N LEU A 72 15.03 -8.84 0.83
CA LEU A 72 15.50 -8.65 -0.54
C LEU A 72 16.98 -8.21 -0.55
N PRO A 73 17.78 -8.64 -1.54
CA PRO A 73 19.17 -8.20 -1.67
C PRO A 73 19.31 -6.65 -1.67
N PRO A 74 20.40 -6.08 -1.14
CA PRO A 74 20.62 -4.64 -1.03
C PRO A 74 20.39 -3.83 -2.31
N GLN A 75 20.70 -4.40 -3.48
CA GLN A 75 20.48 -3.80 -4.81
C GLN A 75 19.02 -3.41 -5.09
N PHE A 76 18.05 -3.94 -4.33
CA PHE A 76 16.65 -3.57 -4.42
C PHE A 76 16.27 -2.37 -3.52
N HIS A 77 17.09 -1.96 -2.57
CA HIS A 77 16.70 -0.91 -1.61
C HIS A 77 17.82 0.07 -1.29
N PHE A 78 18.42 0.04 -0.11
CA PHE A 78 19.35 1.03 0.39
C PHE A 78 20.66 1.10 -0.42
N GLU A 79 21.06 0.06 -1.18
CA GLU A 79 22.18 0.19 -2.13
C GLU A 79 21.85 1.19 -3.25
N LEU A 80 20.58 1.30 -3.63
CA LEU A 80 20.09 2.36 -4.52
C LEU A 80 20.19 3.74 -3.89
N LEU A 81 20.53 3.86 -2.60
CA LEU A 81 20.84 5.11 -1.92
C LEU A 81 22.34 5.27 -1.63
N GLY A 82 23.17 4.33 -2.05
CA GLY A 82 24.62 4.33 -1.82
C GLY A 82 25.05 3.71 -0.50
N TRP A 83 24.12 3.11 0.26
CA TRP A 83 24.48 2.27 1.39
C TRP A 83 25.22 1.01 0.91
N LYS A 84 26.18 0.54 1.71
CA LYS A 84 26.93 -0.69 1.44
C LYS A 84 26.66 -1.66 2.57
N ALA A 85 26.24 -2.87 2.23
CA ALA A 85 26.04 -3.92 3.20
C ALA A 85 27.37 -4.28 3.89
N GLU A 86 27.31 -4.42 5.21
CA GLU A 86 28.42 -4.92 6.02
C GLU A 86 28.20 -6.41 6.30
N GLY A 87 29.15 -7.24 5.88
CA GLY A 87 29.07 -8.70 6.05
C GLY A 87 27.85 -9.30 5.35
N LYS A 88 27.01 -10.00 6.12
CA LYS A 88 25.78 -10.65 5.63
C LYS A 88 24.51 -9.84 5.94
N SER A 89 24.63 -8.60 6.41
CA SER A 89 23.46 -7.80 6.74
C SER A 89 22.69 -7.41 5.49
N VAL A 90 21.37 -7.56 5.53
CA VAL A 90 20.46 -7.09 4.48
C VAL A 90 20.02 -5.65 4.75
N TRP A 91 20.06 -5.18 5.99
CA TRP A 91 19.54 -3.86 6.39
C TRP A 91 20.61 -2.96 6.99
N PRO A 92 20.52 -1.63 6.82
CA PRO A 92 21.33 -0.70 7.60
C PRO A 92 20.95 -0.78 9.09
N ASP A 93 21.91 -0.56 9.98
CA ASP A 93 21.61 -0.34 11.39
C ASP A 93 21.04 1.06 11.59
N ILE A 94 19.71 1.17 11.44
CA ILE A 94 18.98 2.44 11.50
C ILE A 94 19.04 3.13 12.87
N ARG A 95 19.54 2.44 13.91
CA ARG A 95 19.77 3.04 15.24
C ARG A 95 21.05 3.87 15.27
N SER A 96 22.04 3.51 14.45
CA SER A 96 23.32 4.22 14.37
C SER A 96 23.34 5.22 13.21
N THR A 97 22.96 4.79 12.01
CA THR A 97 22.94 5.67 10.84
C THR A 97 21.84 5.27 9.87
N VAL A 98 20.97 6.22 9.55
CA VAL A 98 19.93 6.07 8.53
C VAL A 98 20.49 6.59 7.20
N PRO A 99 20.57 5.76 6.13
CA PRO A 99 21.02 6.23 4.82
C PRO A 99 20.16 7.38 4.31
N GLU A 100 20.78 8.49 3.90
CA GLU A 100 20.04 9.68 3.49
C GLU A 100 19.23 9.42 2.21
N TYR A 101 17.93 9.75 2.25
CA TYR A 101 17.11 9.72 1.06
C TYR A 101 17.46 10.88 0.14
N GLN A 102 17.66 10.59 -1.15
CA GLN A 102 18.04 11.61 -2.11
C GLN A 102 16.98 12.70 -2.26
N GLY A 103 17.41 13.96 -2.15
CA GLY A 103 16.58 15.14 -2.32
C GLY A 103 16.07 15.36 -3.75
N GLY A 104 15.49 16.54 -3.98
CA GLY A 104 15.02 16.98 -5.30
C GLY A 104 13.77 16.23 -5.77
N LEU A 105 13.70 15.90 -7.07
CA LEU A 105 12.53 15.25 -7.67
C LEU A 105 12.25 13.85 -7.08
N ASN A 106 13.25 13.18 -6.52
CA ASN A 106 13.10 11.87 -5.88
C ASN A 106 12.20 11.92 -4.63
N LEU A 107 12.12 13.07 -3.94
CA LEU A 107 11.32 13.22 -2.72
C LEU A 107 9.84 12.97 -2.95
N GLN A 108 9.37 13.18 -4.19
CA GLN A 108 7.97 13.00 -4.57
C GLN A 108 7.50 11.55 -4.41
N HIS A 109 8.43 10.59 -4.49
CA HIS A 109 8.16 9.15 -4.49
C HIS A 109 8.88 8.41 -3.35
N SER A 110 9.10 9.10 -2.23
CA SER A 110 9.88 8.60 -1.09
C SER A 110 9.16 7.60 -0.19
N ILE A 111 7.92 7.21 -0.50
CA ILE A 111 7.09 6.36 0.37
C ILE A 111 7.74 4.99 0.59
N GLU A 112 8.37 4.41 -0.43
CA GLU A 112 9.07 3.13 -0.34
C GLU A 112 10.16 3.12 0.73
N TYR A 113 10.89 4.23 0.85
CA TYR A 113 11.92 4.42 1.86
C TYR A 113 11.32 4.60 3.26
N TRP A 114 10.32 5.47 3.41
CA TRP A 114 9.71 5.74 4.72
C TRP A 114 9.00 4.52 5.31
N LEU A 115 8.26 3.75 4.50
CA LEU A 115 7.60 2.53 4.97
C LEU A 115 8.61 1.45 5.37
N THR A 116 9.71 1.32 4.63
CA THR A 116 10.78 0.37 4.97
C THR A 116 11.43 0.75 6.29
N LEU A 117 11.74 2.04 6.50
CA LEU A 117 12.29 2.50 7.77
C LEU A 117 11.32 2.35 8.94
N ASP A 118 10.03 2.61 8.74
CA ASP A 118 9.01 2.45 9.78
C ASP A 118 8.91 0.98 10.24
N LEU A 119 8.91 0.04 9.29
CA LEU A 119 8.93 -1.39 9.58
C LEU A 119 10.22 -1.85 10.26
N LEU A 120 11.39 -1.38 9.80
CA LEU A 120 12.66 -1.69 10.46
C LEU A 120 12.71 -1.12 11.88
N TYR A 121 12.24 0.12 12.07
CA TYR A 121 12.19 0.76 13.38
C TYR A 121 11.18 0.08 14.30
N SER A 122 10.21 -0.64 13.73
CA SER A 122 9.20 -1.33 14.51
C SER A 122 9.79 -2.40 15.44
N GLU A 123 10.93 -2.98 15.06
CA GLU A 123 11.63 -4.04 15.82
C GLU A 123 12.30 -3.54 17.11
N PHE A 124 12.55 -2.22 17.22
CA PHE A 124 13.39 -1.67 18.30
C PHE A 124 12.62 -0.86 19.35
N ALA A 125 11.32 -0.59 19.16
CA ALA A 125 10.59 0.23 20.13
C ALA A 125 9.79 -0.62 21.11
N ASP A 126 10.00 -0.34 22.38
CA ASP A 126 9.31 -0.98 23.50
C ASP A 126 7.84 -0.55 23.61
N ASN A 127 7.49 0.60 23.03
CA ASN A 127 6.14 1.14 23.02
C ASN A 127 5.50 1.02 21.63
N LEU A 128 4.35 0.35 21.57
CA LEU A 128 3.57 0.17 20.34
C LEU A 128 2.45 1.21 20.19
N ASN A 129 2.30 2.13 21.15
CA ASN A 129 1.29 3.20 21.07
C ASN A 129 1.52 4.08 19.83
N GLY A 130 0.44 4.44 19.14
CA GLY A 130 0.50 5.26 17.93
C GLY A 130 0.95 4.52 16.66
N ARG A 131 1.39 3.25 16.76
CA ARG A 131 1.78 2.46 15.60
C ARG A 131 0.58 1.81 14.93
N SER A 132 0.68 1.71 13.61
CA SER A 132 -0.33 1.04 12.77
C SER A 132 0.15 -0.33 12.27
N ALA A 133 1.46 -0.57 12.22
CA ALA A 133 2.06 -1.80 11.72
C ALA A 133 3.32 -2.18 12.52
N ILE A 134 3.61 -3.48 12.55
CA ILE A 134 4.85 -4.04 13.11
C ILE A 134 5.41 -5.08 12.14
N ARG A 135 6.74 -5.16 12.08
CA ARG A 135 7.44 -6.19 11.33
C ARG A 135 7.43 -7.50 12.12
N VAL A 136 7.15 -8.60 11.43
CA VAL A 136 7.29 -9.96 11.93
C VAL A 136 8.26 -10.74 11.05
N HIS A 137 9.04 -11.65 11.64
CA HIS A 137 10.01 -12.48 10.91
C HIS A 137 9.44 -13.80 10.39
N ASN A 138 8.25 -14.19 10.86
CA ASN A 138 7.58 -15.40 10.41
C ASN A 138 6.39 -15.02 9.50
N SER A 139 6.46 -15.40 8.23
CA SER A 139 5.42 -15.12 7.24
C SER A 139 4.08 -15.84 7.51
N SER A 140 4.06 -16.79 8.45
CA SER A 140 2.82 -17.45 8.92
C SER A 140 2.06 -16.63 9.95
N GLU A 141 2.72 -15.65 10.58
CA GLU A 141 2.13 -14.76 11.59
C GLU A 141 1.70 -13.42 10.99
N ALA A 142 2.02 -13.18 9.72
CA ALA A 142 1.77 -11.93 9.04
C ALA A 142 0.36 -11.85 8.45
N ASP A 143 -0.23 -10.67 8.53
CA ASP A 143 -1.47 -10.31 7.86
C ASP A 143 -1.22 -9.98 6.37
N VAL A 144 -0.06 -9.36 6.09
CA VAL A 144 0.40 -8.98 4.75
C VAL A 144 1.91 -9.12 4.61
N ILE A 145 2.37 -9.16 3.36
CA ILE A 145 3.78 -9.27 3.02
C ILE A 145 4.22 -7.99 2.31
N PHE A 146 5.21 -7.30 2.85
CA PHE A 146 5.80 -6.14 2.22
C PHE A 146 7.01 -6.52 1.36
N VAL A 147 7.04 -5.99 0.13
CA VAL A 147 8.13 -6.15 -0.83
C VAL A 147 8.95 -4.85 -0.87
N PRO A 148 10.10 -4.78 -0.18
CA PRO A 148 10.89 -3.56 -0.03
C PRO A 148 11.78 -3.28 -1.25
N PHE A 149 11.17 -3.17 -2.44
CA PHE A 149 11.86 -2.71 -3.64
C PHE A 149 11.67 -1.21 -3.82
N PHE A 150 12.76 -0.45 -3.85
CA PHE A 150 12.76 0.99 -4.09
C PHE A 150 12.63 1.27 -5.60
N SER A 151 11.47 0.88 -6.15
CA SER A 151 11.19 0.85 -7.57
C SER A 151 11.16 2.24 -8.20
N SER A 152 10.82 3.27 -7.41
CA SER A 152 10.82 4.66 -7.84
C SER A 152 12.26 5.16 -8.02
N ILE A 153 13.14 4.87 -7.05
CA ILE A 153 14.57 5.20 -7.17
C ILE A 153 15.23 4.41 -8.30
N SER A 154 14.93 3.11 -8.40
CA SER A 154 15.42 2.26 -9.49
C SER A 154 15.08 2.85 -10.85
N TYR A 155 13.82 3.26 -11.07
CA TYR A 155 13.43 3.90 -12.31
C TYR A 155 14.20 5.18 -12.57
N ASN A 156 14.27 6.09 -11.59
CA ASN A 156 14.91 7.39 -11.76
C ASN A 156 16.41 7.27 -12.07
N ARG A 157 17.10 6.30 -11.46
CA ARG A 157 18.54 6.10 -11.67
C ARG A 157 18.87 5.26 -12.90
N PHE A 158 18.08 4.24 -13.16
CA PHE A 158 18.50 3.11 -14.00
C PHE A 158 17.57 2.79 -15.16
N SER A 159 16.55 3.60 -15.44
CA SER A 159 15.67 3.42 -16.61
C SER A 159 16.35 3.73 -17.95
N ARG A 160 17.39 4.59 -17.96
CA ARG A 160 18.08 4.97 -19.20
C ARG A 160 19.03 3.85 -19.65
N LEU A 161 18.94 3.49 -20.93
CA LEU A 161 19.89 2.59 -21.57
C LEU A 161 21.26 3.27 -21.66
N LYS A 162 22.31 2.55 -21.24
CA LYS A 162 23.70 2.97 -21.46
C LYS A 162 24.13 2.55 -22.88
N PRO A 163 25.12 3.24 -23.49
CA PRO A 163 25.69 2.81 -24.76
C PRO A 163 26.11 1.33 -24.71
N HIS A 164 25.83 0.59 -25.78
CA HIS A 164 26.13 -0.84 -25.91
C HIS A 164 25.34 -1.80 -25.00
N GLN A 165 24.38 -1.31 -24.20
CA GLN A 165 23.45 -2.17 -23.45
C GLN A 165 22.12 -2.32 -24.17
N LYS A 166 21.62 -3.57 -24.26
CA LYS A 166 20.28 -3.86 -24.82
C LYS A 166 19.15 -3.67 -23.81
N THR A 167 19.47 -3.73 -22.52
CA THR A 167 18.51 -3.71 -21.42
C THR A 167 19.01 -2.78 -20.31
N SER A 168 18.08 -2.07 -19.67
CA SER A 168 18.39 -1.16 -18.56
C SER A 168 18.58 -1.94 -17.26
N MET A 169 19.40 -1.43 -16.32
CA MET A 169 19.51 -2.05 -15.00
C MET A 169 18.16 -2.08 -14.26
N ASN A 170 17.29 -1.08 -14.49
CA ASN A 170 15.93 -1.08 -13.93
C ASN A 170 15.07 -2.23 -14.49
N THR A 171 15.25 -2.62 -15.75
CA THR A 171 14.54 -3.76 -16.34
C THR A 171 15.07 -5.08 -15.79
N LEU A 172 16.38 -5.22 -15.64
CA LEU A 172 16.99 -6.41 -15.02
C LEU A 172 16.51 -6.62 -13.57
N LEU A 173 16.53 -5.56 -12.75
CA LEU A 173 16.01 -5.63 -11.38
C LEU A 173 14.53 -6.03 -11.33
N GLN A 174 13.72 -5.56 -12.27
CA GLN A 174 12.32 -5.99 -12.36
C GLN A 174 12.19 -7.49 -12.69
N GLU A 175 12.98 -8.01 -13.62
CA GLU A 175 12.99 -9.44 -13.98
C GLU A 175 13.44 -10.32 -12.82
N GLU A 176 14.49 -9.90 -12.11
CA GLU A 176 14.96 -10.57 -10.90
C GLU A 176 13.92 -10.53 -9.78
N LEU A 177 13.22 -9.41 -9.59
CA LEU A 177 12.14 -9.31 -8.60
C LEU A 177 11.01 -10.30 -8.89
N ILE A 178 10.56 -10.39 -10.14
CA ILE A 178 9.52 -11.35 -10.53
C ILE A 178 9.97 -12.77 -10.23
N THR A 179 11.20 -13.10 -10.64
CA THR A 179 11.79 -14.43 -10.43
C THR A 179 11.87 -14.75 -8.94
N PHE A 180 12.36 -13.81 -8.13
CA PHE A 180 12.45 -13.94 -6.69
C PHE A 180 11.07 -14.19 -6.06
N LEU A 181 10.09 -13.31 -6.32
CA LEU A 181 8.78 -13.37 -5.68
C LEU A 181 8.02 -14.65 -6.06
N THR A 182 7.97 -14.99 -7.34
CA THR A 182 7.22 -16.16 -7.82
C THR A 182 7.81 -17.49 -7.33
N ALA A 183 9.08 -17.51 -6.94
CA ALA A 183 9.72 -18.67 -6.33
C ALA A 183 9.30 -18.88 -4.86
N GLN A 184 8.89 -17.82 -4.15
CA GLN A 184 8.60 -17.87 -2.71
C GLN A 184 7.37 -18.71 -2.37
N GLN A 185 7.38 -19.36 -1.20
CA GLN A 185 6.24 -20.14 -0.72
C GLN A 185 5.03 -19.26 -0.45
N GLU A 186 5.24 -18.06 0.09
CA GLU A 186 4.14 -17.15 0.38
C GLU A 186 3.44 -16.69 -0.89
N TRP A 187 4.19 -16.39 -1.96
CA TRP A 187 3.62 -16.04 -3.26
C TRP A 187 2.81 -17.21 -3.83
N LYS A 188 3.34 -18.43 -3.76
CA LYS A 188 2.63 -19.65 -4.21
C LYS A 188 1.36 -19.91 -3.40
N ARG A 189 1.35 -19.56 -2.10
CA ARG A 189 0.21 -19.74 -1.19
C ARG A 189 -0.94 -18.79 -1.50
N SER A 190 -0.67 -17.50 -1.69
CA SER A 190 -1.71 -16.47 -1.87
C SER A 190 -1.97 -16.11 -3.33
N GLY A 191 -1.09 -16.53 -4.24
CA GLY A 191 -1.04 -16.04 -5.61
C GLY A 191 -0.61 -14.57 -5.71
N GLY A 192 0.06 -14.03 -4.69
CA GLY A 192 0.51 -12.64 -4.63
C GLY A 192 -0.48 -11.67 -3.98
N LYS A 193 -1.67 -12.12 -3.59
CA LYS A 193 -2.78 -11.24 -3.15
C LYS A 193 -2.56 -10.54 -1.80
N ASP A 194 -1.69 -11.12 -0.96
CA ASP A 194 -1.29 -10.55 0.33
C ASP A 194 0.02 -9.75 0.24
N HIS A 195 0.60 -9.61 -0.97
CA HIS A 195 1.83 -8.86 -1.20
C HIS A 195 1.55 -7.39 -1.49
N ILE A 196 2.20 -6.51 -0.72
CA ILE A 196 2.24 -5.07 -0.93
C ILE A 196 3.51 -4.72 -1.71
N ILE A 197 3.35 -4.16 -2.90
CA ILE A 197 4.44 -3.79 -3.80
C ILE A 197 4.42 -2.27 -4.03
N MET A 198 5.57 -1.63 -3.81
CA MET A 198 5.76 -0.20 -4.06
C MET A 198 5.85 0.09 -5.56
N ALA A 199 4.91 0.86 -6.10
CA ALA A 199 4.87 1.29 -7.49
C ALA A 199 4.48 2.77 -7.62
N HIS A 200 4.94 3.59 -6.67
CA HIS A 200 4.44 4.96 -6.48
C HIS A 200 4.84 5.89 -7.61
N HIS A 201 6.07 5.79 -8.13
CA HIS A 201 6.41 6.50 -9.36
C HIS A 201 5.61 5.92 -10.53
N PRO A 202 4.93 6.73 -11.36
CA PRO A 202 4.02 6.22 -12.38
C PRO A 202 4.67 5.31 -13.46
N ASN A 203 5.97 5.49 -13.66
CA ASN A 203 6.78 4.68 -14.57
C ASN A 203 7.63 3.61 -13.84
N SER A 204 7.48 3.45 -12.54
CA SER A 204 8.08 2.31 -11.84
C SER A 204 7.37 1.02 -12.24
N LEU A 205 8.11 -0.09 -12.19
CA LEU A 205 7.62 -1.44 -12.43
C LEU A 205 6.87 -1.65 -13.76
N LEU A 206 7.17 -0.89 -14.83
CA LEU A 206 6.44 -1.00 -16.11
C LEU A 206 6.30 -2.45 -16.61
N ASP A 207 7.35 -3.25 -16.47
CA ASP A 207 7.41 -4.64 -16.93
C ASP A 207 6.89 -5.63 -15.88
N ALA A 208 7.20 -5.38 -14.60
CA ALA A 208 6.86 -6.27 -13.51
C ALA A 208 5.40 -6.16 -13.05
N ARG A 209 4.81 -4.96 -13.08
CA ARG A 209 3.47 -4.72 -12.50
C ARG A 209 2.35 -5.51 -13.19
N VAL A 210 2.50 -5.79 -14.49
CA VAL A 210 1.53 -6.62 -15.22
C VAL A 210 1.69 -8.10 -14.84
N LYS A 211 2.92 -8.55 -14.58
CA LYS A 211 3.21 -9.95 -14.21
C LYS A 211 2.88 -10.24 -12.74
N LEU A 212 2.95 -9.22 -11.88
CA LEU A 212 2.70 -9.31 -10.44
C LEU A 212 1.30 -8.78 -10.05
N TRP A 213 0.40 -8.58 -11.02
CA TRP A 213 -0.86 -7.85 -10.87
C TRP A 213 -1.81 -8.28 -9.74
N PRO A 214 -1.83 -9.53 -9.23
CA PRO A 214 -2.68 -9.87 -8.09
C PRO A 214 -2.28 -9.15 -6.80
N ALA A 215 -1.05 -8.60 -6.72
CA ALA A 215 -0.56 -7.84 -5.59
C ALA A 215 -1.31 -6.54 -5.35
N ILE A 216 -1.20 -6.06 -4.12
CA ILE A 216 -1.63 -4.74 -3.66
C ILE A 216 -0.53 -3.74 -4.02
N TYR A 217 -0.81 -2.83 -4.95
CA TYR A 217 0.12 -1.77 -5.30
C TYR A 217 -0.12 -0.53 -4.46
N ILE A 218 0.98 0.12 -4.05
CA ILE A 218 0.96 1.50 -3.58
C ILE A 218 1.32 2.42 -4.75
N LEU A 219 0.36 3.22 -5.21
CA LEU A 219 0.41 4.03 -6.42
C LEU A 219 0.24 5.52 -6.12
N SER A 220 0.62 6.39 -7.06
CA SER A 220 0.33 7.82 -6.97
C SER A 220 -1.08 8.19 -7.42
N ASP A 221 -1.62 7.44 -8.39
CA ASP A 221 -2.91 7.62 -9.02
C ASP A 221 -3.26 6.34 -9.83
N PHE A 222 -4.48 6.28 -10.38
CA PHE A 222 -4.93 5.18 -11.24
C PHE A 222 -4.86 5.49 -12.74
N GLY A 223 -4.29 6.64 -13.14
CA GLY A 223 -4.42 7.18 -14.49
C GLY A 223 -3.67 6.41 -15.58
N ARG A 224 -2.67 5.60 -15.22
CA ARG A 224 -1.73 4.98 -16.18
C ARG A 224 -1.85 3.46 -16.33
N TYR A 225 -2.88 2.86 -15.76
CA TYR A 225 -2.95 1.42 -15.56
C TYR A 225 -4.24 0.86 -16.13
N PRO A 226 -4.20 -0.28 -16.83
CA PRO A 226 -5.40 -1.05 -17.11
C PRO A 226 -6.12 -1.38 -15.79
N PRO A 227 -7.46 -1.27 -15.71
CA PRO A 227 -8.22 -1.59 -14.49
C PRO A 227 -8.01 -3.04 -13.98
N SER A 228 -7.63 -3.95 -14.87
CA SER A 228 -7.27 -5.33 -14.53
C SER A 228 -5.96 -5.44 -13.76
N VAL A 229 -5.06 -4.46 -13.89
CA VAL A 229 -3.75 -4.43 -13.22
C VAL A 229 -3.80 -3.59 -11.96
N ALA A 230 -4.41 -2.40 -12.04
CA ALA A 230 -4.59 -1.54 -10.89
C ALA A 230 -6.02 -1.00 -10.76
N ASN A 231 -6.60 -1.11 -9.58
CA ASN A 231 -7.96 -0.67 -9.27
C ASN A 231 -8.18 -0.39 -7.78
N VAL A 232 -9.27 0.32 -7.52
CA VAL A 232 -9.68 0.78 -6.17
C VAL A 232 -10.07 -0.35 -5.21
N GLU A 233 -10.29 -1.57 -5.71
CA GLU A 233 -10.73 -2.70 -4.88
C GLU A 233 -9.55 -3.30 -4.11
N LYS A 234 -8.34 -3.22 -4.67
CA LYS A 234 -7.15 -3.83 -4.07
C LYS A 234 -5.99 -2.86 -3.81
N ASP A 235 -5.85 -1.80 -4.60
CA ASP A 235 -4.65 -0.94 -4.56
C ASP A 235 -4.86 0.32 -3.72
N ILE A 236 -3.75 0.84 -3.20
CA ILE A 236 -3.71 1.95 -2.29
C ILE A 236 -3.10 3.16 -3.01
N ILE A 237 -3.75 4.32 -2.91
CA ILE A 237 -3.17 5.57 -3.38
C ILE A 237 -2.43 6.25 -2.23
N ALA A 238 -1.14 6.46 -2.43
CA ALA A 238 -0.35 7.34 -1.59
C ALA A 238 -0.17 8.69 -2.33
N PRO A 239 -0.51 9.82 -1.72
CA PRO A 239 -0.36 11.13 -2.36
C PRO A 239 1.11 11.51 -2.56
N TYR A 240 1.38 12.34 -3.56
CA TYR A 240 2.69 12.95 -3.74
C TYR A 240 3.05 13.84 -2.54
N LYS A 241 4.32 13.80 -2.12
CA LYS A 241 4.81 14.63 -1.01
C LYS A 241 4.46 16.11 -1.15
N HIS A 242 4.53 16.68 -2.35
CA HIS A 242 4.27 18.10 -2.59
C HIS A 242 2.78 18.48 -2.59
N VAL A 243 1.88 17.49 -2.70
CA VAL A 243 0.43 17.72 -2.69
C VAL A 243 -0.08 17.84 -1.25
N ILE A 244 0.58 17.20 -0.29
CA ILE A 244 0.26 17.33 1.12
C ILE A 244 1.04 18.50 1.71
N ARG A 245 0.33 19.54 2.17
CA ARG A 245 0.95 20.62 2.93
C ARG A 245 1.32 20.11 4.32
N THR A 246 2.52 20.43 4.77
CA THR A 246 2.88 20.25 6.18
C THR A 246 2.04 21.21 7.03
N TYR A 247 1.48 20.72 8.13
CA TYR A 247 0.77 21.57 9.08
C TYR A 247 1.79 22.50 9.77
N ALA A 248 1.73 23.80 9.51
CA ALA A 248 2.80 24.74 9.87
C ALA A 248 2.91 25.02 11.38
N ASN A 249 1.84 24.79 12.15
CA ASN A 249 1.76 25.03 13.59
C ASN A 249 1.58 23.70 14.36
N ASP A 250 2.33 22.69 13.96
CA ASP A 250 2.24 21.37 14.59
C ASP A 250 3.32 21.20 15.64
N THR A 251 2.94 21.28 16.92
CA THR A 251 3.82 20.96 18.05
C THR A 251 3.67 19.52 18.53
N SER A 252 2.76 18.74 17.92
CA SER A 252 2.53 17.34 18.29
C SER A 252 3.66 16.43 17.79
N ASN A 253 4.20 15.63 18.70
CA ASN A 253 5.07 14.52 18.34
C ASN A 253 4.24 13.32 17.84
N PHE A 254 4.89 12.31 17.26
CA PHE A 254 4.21 11.14 16.69
C PHE A 254 3.22 10.49 17.66
N ASP A 255 3.65 10.27 18.91
CA ASP A 255 2.89 9.57 19.94
C ASP A 255 1.69 10.39 20.47
N THR A 256 1.67 11.71 20.28
CA THR A 256 0.58 12.60 20.74
C THR A 256 -0.51 12.83 19.71
N ARG A 257 -0.34 12.36 18.47
CA ARG A 257 -1.36 12.49 17.42
C ARG A 257 -2.50 11.51 17.66
N LEU A 258 -3.61 12.01 18.18
CA LEU A 258 -4.82 11.23 18.41
C LEU A 258 -5.64 10.99 17.13
N ILE A 259 -5.47 11.82 16.11
CA ILE A 259 -6.24 11.81 14.87
C ILE A 259 -5.28 11.88 13.68
N LEU A 260 -5.46 10.94 12.75
CA LEU A 260 -4.77 10.94 11.48
C LEU A 260 -5.56 11.78 10.48
N LEU A 261 -4.93 12.82 9.91
CA LEU A 261 -5.55 13.65 8.88
C LEU A 261 -5.75 12.78 7.63
N TYR A 262 -7.00 12.59 7.23
CA TYR A 262 -7.36 11.79 6.05
C TYR A 262 -7.75 12.73 4.90
N PHE A 263 -7.24 12.46 3.70
CA PHE A 263 -7.63 13.16 2.49
C PHE A 263 -8.60 12.27 1.70
N GLN A 264 -9.87 12.65 1.64
CA GLN A 264 -10.82 12.06 0.73
C GLN A 264 -10.77 12.82 -0.61
N GLY A 265 -10.11 12.23 -1.60
CA GLY A 265 -10.21 12.70 -2.98
C GLY A 265 -11.42 12.08 -3.68
N ALA A 266 -12.07 12.81 -4.58
CA ALA A 266 -13.03 12.22 -5.52
C ALA A 266 -12.28 11.66 -6.73
N ILE A 267 -12.54 10.39 -7.09
CA ILE A 267 -12.07 9.83 -8.37
C ILE A 267 -13.07 10.28 -9.44
N TYR A 268 -12.73 11.34 -10.16
CA TYR A 268 -13.51 11.77 -11.31
C TYR A 268 -12.71 11.49 -12.58
N ARG A 269 -13.07 10.43 -13.31
CA ARG A 269 -12.54 10.18 -14.65
C ARG A 269 -13.21 11.15 -15.62
N LYS A 270 -12.51 12.22 -16.02
CA LYS A 270 -12.90 13.03 -17.18
C LYS A 270 -12.24 12.46 -18.42
N ASP A 271 -13.06 12.05 -19.38
CA ASP A 271 -12.61 11.94 -20.76
C ASP A 271 -12.23 13.34 -21.25
N ILE A 272 -10.92 13.57 -21.45
CA ILE A 272 -10.29 14.67 -22.18
C ILE A 272 -10.43 16.10 -21.59
N SER A 273 -9.26 16.66 -21.23
CA SER A 273 -8.91 18.09 -21.09
C SER A 273 -9.47 18.90 -19.92
N THR A 274 -8.55 19.32 -19.04
CA THR A 274 -8.62 20.33 -17.97
C THR A 274 -8.89 19.79 -16.55
N MET A 275 -7.88 19.92 -15.68
CA MET A 275 -7.88 19.55 -14.27
C MET A 275 -8.34 20.72 -13.38
N SER A 276 -9.27 20.48 -12.45
CA SER A 276 -9.47 21.34 -11.28
C SER A 276 -9.60 20.46 -10.04
N MET A 277 -8.79 20.70 -9.01
CA MET A 277 -8.92 20.06 -7.70
C MET A 277 -9.78 20.93 -6.79
N SER A 278 -10.75 20.32 -6.10
CA SER A 278 -11.35 20.89 -4.89
C SER A 278 -11.00 19.99 -3.70
N SER A 279 -10.37 20.58 -2.68
CA SER A 279 -10.06 19.92 -1.42
C SER A 279 -11.08 20.35 -0.37
N GLY A 280 -11.76 19.40 0.27
CA GLY A 280 -12.52 19.64 1.50
C GLY A 280 -11.81 19.00 2.69
N LEU A 281 -11.59 19.75 3.77
CA LEU A 281 -11.22 19.20 5.08
C LEU A 281 -12.50 18.80 5.81
N THR A 282 -12.54 17.59 6.37
CA THR A 282 -13.56 17.21 7.37
C THR A 282 -12.84 16.66 8.59
N CYS A 283 -12.94 17.40 9.71
CA CYS A 283 -12.52 16.92 11.02
C CYS A 283 -13.68 16.15 11.65
N VAL A 284 -13.42 14.97 12.21
CA VAL A 284 -14.41 14.23 13.00
C VAL A 284 -13.93 14.22 14.44
N ASP A 285 -14.64 14.93 15.31
CA ASP A 285 -14.36 14.95 16.75
C ASP A 285 -14.83 13.63 17.40
N LYS A 286 -14.06 13.17 18.39
CA LYS A 286 -14.53 12.16 19.35
C LYS A 286 -15.63 12.79 20.20
N GLN A 287 -16.86 12.36 20.01
CA GLN A 287 -17.86 12.50 21.07
C GLN A 287 -17.52 11.48 22.17
N ASN A 288 -17.50 11.98 23.41
CA ASN A 288 -17.15 11.26 24.64
C ASN A 288 -17.93 9.95 24.84
#